data_AF-A0A087TF52-F1
#
_entry.id   AF-A0A087TF52-F1
#
_cell.length_a   1.000
_cell.length_b   1.000
_cell.length_c   1.000
_cell.angle_alpha   90.00
_cell.angle_beta   90.00
_cell.angle_gamma   90.00
#
_symmetry.space_group_name_H-M   'P 1'
#
loop_
_entity.id
_entity.type
_entity.pdbx_description
1 polymer ?
#
loop_
_entity_poly.entity_id
_entity_poly.type
_entity_poly.pdbx_seq_one_letter_code
_entity_poly.pdbx_strand_id
1 'polypeptide(L)' 'MMGSLQTQVQSLLTQTPRMRPLQPRCFRCNKFGHISRDCFDTILPSQQIRSGQPQRQGNTQSDK' A
#
# COMPACT_ATOMS: atom_id res chain seq x y z
N MET A 1 -16.63 -37.14 26.32
CA MET A 1 -15.36 -37.14 25.57
C MET A 1 -15.11 -35.73 25.05
N MET A 2 -14.30 -34.98 25.80
CA MET A 2 -13.46 -33.82 25.44
C MET A 2 -13.97 -32.89 24.32
N GLY A 3 -14.53 -31.75 24.74
CA GLY A 3 -14.84 -30.63 23.86
C GLY A 3 -13.58 -30.06 23.21
N SER A 4 -13.64 -29.89 21.90
CA SER A 4 -12.58 -29.29 21.09
C SER A 4 -12.44 -27.79 21.40
N LEU A 5 -11.65 -27.45 22.43
CA LEU A 5 -10.98 -26.15 22.50
C LEU A 5 -9.92 -26.08 21.38
N GLN A 6 -10.38 -25.85 20.16
CA GLN A 6 -9.50 -25.36 19.09
C GLN A 6 -9.19 -23.89 19.39
N THR A 7 -8.18 -23.72 20.23
CA THR A 7 -7.53 -22.46 20.55
C THR A 7 -7.20 -21.72 19.25
N GLN A 8 -7.74 -20.50 19.12
CA GLN A 8 -7.55 -19.57 17.99
C GLN A 8 -6.12 -18.98 17.92
N VAL A 9 -5.08 -19.76 18.23
CA VAL A 9 -3.67 -19.32 18.21
C VAL A 9 -3.04 -19.29 16.82
N GLN A 10 -3.76 -19.70 15.76
CA GLN A 10 -3.20 -19.72 14.41
C GLN A 10 -3.24 -18.36 13.67
N SER A 11 -3.92 -17.33 14.18
CA SER A 11 -4.05 -16.03 13.50
C SER A 11 -2.94 -15.01 13.83
N LEU A 12 -2.05 -15.30 14.77
CA LEU A 12 -0.95 -14.40 15.17
C LEU A 12 0.38 -14.70 14.46
N LEU A 13 0.52 -15.88 13.85
CA LEU A 13 1.76 -16.28 13.16
C LEU A 13 1.83 -15.82 11.69
N THR A 14 0.72 -15.37 11.10
CA THR A 14 0.64 -14.93 9.69
C THR A 14 0.69 -13.41 9.51
N GLN A 15 0.79 -12.64 10.60
CA GLN A 15 0.79 -11.18 10.57
C GLN A 15 2.20 -10.57 10.64
N THR A 16 3.17 -11.13 9.90
CA THR A 16 4.44 -10.42 9.70
C THR A 16 4.11 -9.05 9.12
N PRO A 17 4.43 -7.93 9.79
CA PRO A 17 4.17 -6.61 9.24
C PRO A 17 4.89 -6.56 7.90
N ARG A 18 4.14 -6.23 6.82
CA ARG A 18 4.74 -5.94 5.53
C ARG A 18 5.56 -4.67 5.71
N MET A 19 6.82 -4.84 6.12
CA MET A 19 7.82 -3.81 6.18
C MET A 19 7.91 -3.25 4.77
N ARG A 20 7.29 -2.09 4.56
CA ARG A 20 7.41 -1.38 3.30
C ARG A 20 8.87 -0.94 3.23
N PRO A 21 9.69 -1.48 2.32
CA PRO A 21 11.07 -1.03 2.21
C PRO A 21 11.05 0.47 1.95
N LEU A 22 11.81 1.21 2.77
CA LEU A 22 11.94 2.65 2.63
C LEU A 22 12.49 2.93 1.23
N GLN A 23 11.65 3.47 0.36
CA GLN A 23 12.04 3.76 -1.01
C GLN A 23 13.14 4.84 -0.98
N PRO A 24 14.27 4.64 -1.66
CA PRO A 24 15.35 5.61 -1.66
C PRO A 24 14.86 6.94 -2.26
N ARG A 25 15.29 8.05 -1.66
CA ARG A 25 15.10 9.39 -2.22
C ARG A 25 16.32 9.76 -3.05
N CYS A 26 16.08 10.23 -4.26
CA CYS A 26 17.12 10.75 -5.14
C CYS A 26 17.60 12.12 -4.61
N PHE A 27 18.91 12.28 -4.39
CA PHE A 27 19.47 13.57 -3.95
C PHE A 27 19.62 14.58 -5.10
N ARG A 28 19.36 14.17 -6.34
CA ARG A 28 19.43 15.04 -7.53
C ARG A 28 18.08 15.67 -7.88
N CYS A 29 17.01 14.89 -7.90
CA CYS A 29 15.66 15.35 -8.31
C CYS A 29 14.61 15.27 -7.20
N ASN A 30 14.99 14.82 -5.99
CA ASN A 30 14.12 14.69 -4.82
C ASN A 30 12.91 13.73 -4.98
N LYS A 31 12.87 12.90 -6.03
CA LYS A 31 11.86 11.86 -6.25
C LYS A 31 12.22 10.55 -5.50
N PHE A 32 11.23 9.70 -5.26
CA PHE A 32 11.41 8.39 -4.61
C PHE A 32 11.56 7.25 -5.63
N GLY A 33 12.09 6.12 -5.17
CA GLY A 33 12.21 4.88 -5.95
C GLY A 33 13.57 4.70 -6.64
N HIS A 34 14.46 5.68 -6.55
CA HIS A 34 15.83 5.61 -7.07
C HIS A 34 16.76 6.55 -6.28
N ILE A 35 18.08 6.37 -6.42
CA ILE A 35 19.12 7.25 -5.85
C ILE A 35 19.72 8.14 -6.96
N SER A 36 20.56 9.11 -6.60
CA SER A 36 21.19 10.04 -7.56
C SER A 36 21.98 9.38 -8.69
N ARG A 37 22.45 8.14 -8.50
CA ARG A 37 23.17 7.36 -9.52
C ARG A 37 22.23 6.80 -10.59
N ASP A 38 20.98 6.51 -10.23
CA ASP A 38 19.93 5.91 -11.07
C ASP A 38 18.87 6.95 -11.44
N CYS A 39 19.26 8.22 -11.54
CA CYS A 39 18.31 9.30 -11.81
C CYS A 39 17.91 9.32 -13.29
N PHE A 40 16.68 8.91 -13.58
CA PHE A 40 16.11 8.85 -14.93
C PHE A 40 15.53 10.19 -15.43
N ASP A 41 15.83 11.32 -14.77
CA ASP A 41 15.28 12.66 -15.11
C ASP A 41 15.59 13.10 -16.56
N THR A 42 16.54 12.43 -17.23
CA THR A 42 16.86 12.65 -18.64
C THR A 42 15.83 12.06 -19.60
N ILE A 43 14.95 11.15 -19.16
CA ILE A 43 13.92 10.50 -19.97
C ILE A 43 12.55 10.92 -19.44
N LEU A 44 11.84 11.72 -20.23
CA LEU A 44 10.48 12.29 -20.06
C LEU A 44 9.62 11.86 -18.84
N PRO A 45 8.85 12.77 -18.23
CA PRO A 45 7.88 12.45 -17.18
C PRO A 45 6.70 11.63 -17.74
N SER A 46 6.82 10.31 -17.68
CA SER A 46 5.69 9.39 -17.85
C SER A 46 4.78 9.49 -16.62
N GLN A 47 3.77 10.35 -16.74
CA GLN A 47 2.37 9.98 -16.50
C GLN A 47 2.14 9.14 -15.24
N GLN A 48 1.92 9.78 -14.08
CA GLN A 48 1.25 9.07 -13.00
C GLN A 48 -0.26 9.00 -13.29
N ILE A 49 -0.58 7.96 -14.03
CA ILE A 49 -1.87 7.33 -14.22
C ILE A 49 -2.68 7.30 -12.92
N ARG A 50 -3.94 7.75 -13.07
CA ARG A 50 -5.10 7.63 -12.17
C ARG A 50 -5.20 6.26 -11.48
N SER A 51 -4.48 6.06 -10.39
CA SER A 51 -4.50 4.78 -9.66
C SER A 51 -5.25 4.91 -8.35
N GLY A 52 -6.59 4.78 -8.43
CA GLY A 52 -7.42 4.22 -7.36
C GLY A 52 -7.86 5.14 -6.20
N GLN A 53 -8.91 5.93 -6.40
CA GLN A 53 -9.83 6.30 -5.31
C GLN A 53 -11.22 5.69 -5.59
N PRO A 54 -11.68 4.71 -4.81
CA PRO A 54 -13.11 4.45 -4.67
C PRO A 54 -13.65 5.40 -3.59
N GLN A 55 -14.16 6.58 -3.99
CA GLN A 55 -15.02 7.35 -3.08
C GLN A 55 -16.38 6.65 -2.96
N ARG A 56 -16.43 5.65 -2.07
CA ARG A 56 -17.67 5.17 -1.47
C ARG A 56 -18.18 6.24 -0.51
N GLN A 57 -19.29 6.89 -0.82
CA GLN A 57 -20.22 7.62 0.08
C GLN A 57 -21.33 8.23 -0.80
N GLY A 58 -22.63 8.07 -0.57
CA GLY A 58 -23.43 7.34 0.41
C GLY A 58 -24.87 7.25 -0.12
N ASN A 59 -25.65 6.25 0.29
CA ASN A 59 -27.04 6.15 -0.15
C ASN A 59 -27.87 7.22 0.57
N THR A 60 -28.63 8.01 -0.19
CA THR A 60 -29.73 8.78 0.40
C THR A 60 -30.94 7.86 0.41
N GLN A 61 -31.19 7.27 1.58
CA GLN A 61 -32.41 6.53 1.85
C GLN A 61 -33.57 7.55 1.91
N SER A 62 -34.14 7.86 0.74
CA SER A 62 -35.37 8.63 0.64
C SER A 62 -36.54 7.65 0.66
N ASP A 63 -36.88 7.28 1.89
CA ASP A 63 -38.13 6.63 2.26
C ASP A 63 -39.30 7.42 1.65
N LYS A 64 -40.19 6.74 0.94
CA LYS A 64 -41.43 7.28 0.40
C LYS A 64 -42.54 6.28 0.67
#